data_AF-A0AAV2B4C0-F1
#
_entry.id   AF-A0AAV2B4C0-F1
#
_cell.length_a   1.000
_cell.length_b   1.000
_cell.length_c   1.000
_cell.angle_alpha   90.00
_cell.angle_beta   90.00
_cell.angle_gamma   90.00
#
_symmetry.space_group_name_H-M   'P 1'
#
loop_
_entity.id
_entity.type
_entity.pdbx_description
1 polymer ?
#
loop_
_entity_poly.entity_id
_entity_poly.type
_entity_poly.pdbx_seq_one_letter_code
_entity_poly.pdbx_strand_id
1 'polypeptide(L)'
;MASFSLIVMASYPTTSITQVHNSAAGMVSICFMLYMICHTWISSLLSDSPTIPKLRLFIIISSSIALIMIAAFGLMGSFHWKDNKYVGSKEPEDKGFAFYVVSASAEWIFVLLILLFFITFINEFKKSTFHFYLEIPSKSLTRVPRITITSA
;
A
#
# COMPACT_ATOMS: atom_id res chain seq x y z
N MET A 1 0.99 0.97 -12.05
CA MET A 1 0.27 2.25 -11.79
C MET A 1 0.75 2.85 -10.47
N ALA A 2 0.51 2.22 -9.31
CA ALA A 2 0.96 2.74 -8.00
C ALA A 2 2.47 3.04 -7.92
N SER A 3 3.35 2.14 -8.37
CA SER A 3 4.81 2.35 -8.31
C SER A 3 5.29 3.52 -9.18
N PHE A 4 4.70 3.69 -10.36
CA PHE A 4 4.99 4.84 -11.22
C PHE A 4 4.55 6.15 -10.54
N SER A 5 3.34 6.17 -9.98
CA SER A 5 2.83 7.34 -9.26
C SER A 5 3.65 7.67 -8.01
N LEU A 6 4.18 6.67 -7.29
CA LEU A 6 5.11 6.88 -6.17
C LEU A 6 6.40 7.56 -6.63
N ILE A 7 6.97 7.13 -7.77
CA ILE A 7 8.17 7.75 -8.34
C ILE A 7 7.90 9.21 -8.71
N VAL A 8 6.77 9.49 -9.39
CA VAL A 8 6.39 10.87 -9.74
C VAL A 8 6.19 11.72 -8.48
N MET A 9 5.45 11.21 -7.48
CA MET A 9 5.21 11.92 -6.22
C MET A 9 6.50 12.26 -5.47
N ALA A 10 7.48 11.33 -5.47
CA ALA A 10 8.79 11.54 -4.87
C ALA A 10 9.68 12.50 -5.67
N SER A 11 9.55 12.51 -6.99
CA SER A 11 10.36 13.35 -7.90
C SER A 11 9.89 14.80 -7.94
N TYR A 12 8.60 15.04 -7.67
CA TYR A 12 7.98 16.36 -7.66
C TYR A 12 7.41 16.66 -6.28
N PRO A 13 8.21 17.23 -5.35
CA PRO A 13 7.69 17.66 -4.05
C PRO A 13 6.64 18.76 -4.20
N THR A 14 5.77 18.92 -3.19
CA THR A 14 4.70 19.94 -3.17
C THR A 14 5.22 21.36 -3.37
N THR A 15 6.48 21.62 -3.07
CA THR A 15 7.15 22.93 -3.18
C THR A 15 7.59 23.29 -4.59
N SER A 16 7.73 22.32 -5.51
CA SER A 16 8.14 22.59 -6.90
C SER A 16 6.93 22.72 -7.83
N ILE A 17 6.15 21.65 -7.99
CA ILE A 17 4.98 21.61 -8.87
C ILE A 17 3.83 20.87 -8.16
N THR A 18 3.08 21.62 -7.34
CA THR A 18 2.02 21.09 -6.48
C THR A 18 0.95 20.30 -7.26
N GLN A 19 0.61 20.70 -8.48
CA GLN A 19 -0.38 19.99 -9.30
C GLN A 19 0.08 18.57 -9.70
N VAL A 20 1.35 18.43 -10.08
CA VAL A 20 1.93 17.11 -10.43
C VAL A 20 2.03 16.25 -9.16
N HIS A 21 2.45 16.83 -8.04
CA HIS A 21 2.47 16.13 -6.76
C HIS A 21 1.07 15.61 -6.36
N ASN A 22 0.07 16.49 -6.37
CA ASN A 22 -1.28 16.17 -5.92
C ASN A 22 -1.96 15.13 -6.83
N SER A 23 -1.74 15.21 -8.14
CA SER A 23 -2.27 14.20 -9.08
C SER A 23 -1.61 12.84 -8.87
N ALA A 24 -0.30 12.81 -8.65
CA ALA A 24 0.42 11.57 -8.33
C ALA A 24 -0.04 10.98 -6.98
N ALA A 25 -0.15 11.80 -5.92
CA ALA A 25 -0.63 11.40 -4.61
C ALA A 25 -2.07 10.85 -4.67
N GLY A 26 -2.96 11.49 -5.43
CA GLY A 26 -4.32 11.00 -5.67
C GLY A 26 -4.34 9.64 -6.36
N MET A 27 -3.52 9.45 -7.40
CA MET A 27 -3.40 8.18 -8.11
C MET A 27 -2.88 7.05 -7.21
N VAL A 28 -1.84 7.31 -6.42
CA VAL A 28 -1.30 6.36 -5.42
C VAL A 28 -2.40 5.96 -4.44
N SER A 29 -3.09 6.95 -3.87
CA SER A 29 -4.14 6.76 -2.87
C SER A 29 -5.28 5.89 -3.37
N ILE A 30 -5.79 6.17 -4.59
CA ILE A 30 -6.86 5.38 -5.21
C ILE A 30 -6.39 3.95 -5.49
N CYS A 31 -5.17 3.78 -6.03
CA CYS A 31 -4.62 2.45 -6.30
C CYS A 31 -4.49 1.61 -5.03
N PHE A 32 -3.98 2.20 -3.94
CA PHE A 32 -3.88 1.50 -2.66
C PHE A 32 -5.25 1.19 -2.05
N MET A 33 -6.22 2.09 -2.18
CA MET A 33 -7.58 1.83 -1.70
C MET A 33 -8.22 0.64 -2.43
N LEU A 34 -8.14 0.62 -3.76
CA LEU A 34 -8.62 -0.52 -4.57
C LEU A 34 -7.89 -1.81 -4.21
N TYR A 35 -6.57 -1.75 -4.02
CA TYR A 35 -5.77 -2.89 -3.58
C TYR A 35 -6.27 -3.45 -2.24
N MET A 36 -6.48 -2.58 -1.24
CA MET A 36 -6.95 -3.01 0.08
C MET A 36 -8.35 -3.63 0.01
N ILE A 37 -9.27 -3.04 -0.75
CA ILE A 37 -10.63 -3.55 -0.95
C ILE A 37 -10.60 -4.92 -1.62
N CYS A 38 -9.90 -5.07 -2.74
CA CYS A 38 -9.79 -6.34 -3.46
C CYS A 38 -9.19 -7.44 -2.58
N HIS A 39 -8.10 -7.17 -1.87
CA HIS A 39 -7.46 -8.16 -0.99
C HIS A 39 -8.32 -8.52 0.22
N THR A 40 -9.07 -7.56 0.77
CA THR A 40 -9.99 -7.85 1.88
C THR A 40 -11.15 -8.70 1.42
N TRP A 41 -11.68 -8.43 0.22
CA TRP A 41 -12.72 -9.26 -0.38
C TRP A 41 -12.22 -10.67 -0.62
N ILE A 42 -11.06 -10.85 -1.24
CA ILE A 42 -10.47 -12.18 -1.46
C ILE A 42 -10.26 -12.91 -0.13
N SER A 43 -9.70 -12.27 0.89
CA SER A 43 -9.53 -12.91 2.20
C SER A 43 -10.84 -13.22 2.90
N SER A 44 -11.93 -12.47 2.65
CA SER A 44 -13.25 -12.81 3.18
C SER A 44 -13.85 -14.06 2.54
N LEU A 45 -13.45 -14.41 1.31
CA LEU A 45 -13.89 -15.62 0.62
C LEU A 45 -13.05 -16.85 0.99
N LEU A 46 -11.77 -16.67 1.31
CA LEU A 46 -10.81 -17.75 1.51
C LEU A 46 -10.52 -18.07 2.99
N SER A 47 -10.80 -17.15 3.92
CA SER A 47 -10.40 -17.32 5.32
C SER A 47 -11.46 -18.06 6.12
N ASP A 48 -11.07 -19.18 6.75
CA ASP A 48 -11.90 -19.90 7.72
C ASP A 48 -12.19 -19.08 9.00
N SER A 49 -11.33 -18.10 9.29
CA SER A 49 -11.47 -17.23 10.47
C SER A 49 -11.86 -15.80 10.07
N PRO A 50 -12.90 -15.20 10.67
CA PRO A 50 -13.36 -13.87 10.32
C PRO A 50 -12.47 -12.74 10.89
N THR A 51 -11.49 -13.04 11.74
CA THR A 51 -10.70 -12.02 12.46
C THR A 51 -9.87 -11.14 11.53
N ILE A 52 -9.16 -11.73 10.56
CA ILE A 52 -8.29 -10.99 9.64
C ILE A 52 -9.12 -10.12 8.67
N PRO A 53 -10.18 -10.63 8.01
CA PRO A 53 -11.05 -9.79 7.18
C PRO A 53 -11.70 -8.63 7.94
N LYS A 54 -12.12 -8.85 9.21
CA LYS A 54 -12.67 -7.77 10.05
C LYS A 54 -11.65 -6.67 10.37
N LEU A 55 -10.42 -7.04 10.71
CA LEU A 55 -9.33 -6.08 10.94
C LEU A 55 -9.03 -5.28 9.67
N ARG A 56 -8.95 -5.96 8.52
CA ARG A 56 -8.72 -5.31 7.23
C ARG A 56 -9.85 -4.35 6.85
N LEU A 57 -11.10 -4.72 7.12
CA LEU A 57 -12.25 -3.84 6.92
C LEU A 57 -12.16 -2.59 7.79
N PHE A 58 -11.78 -2.72 9.06
CA PHE A 58 -11.52 -1.58 9.94
C PHE A 58 -10.46 -0.64 9.35
N ILE A 59 -9.34 -1.20 8.87
CA ILE A 59 -8.27 -0.42 8.23
C ILE A 59 -8.78 0.31 6.98
N ILE A 60 -9.59 -0.33 6.13
CA ILE A 60 -10.20 0.30 4.94
C ILE A 60 -11.10 1.48 5.34
N ILE A 61 -11.95 1.31 6.35
CA ILE A 61 -12.85 2.37 6.82
C ILE A 61 -12.03 3.55 7.34
N SER A 62 -11.05 3.30 8.21
CA SER A 62 -10.17 4.35 8.73
C SER A 62 -9.38 5.05 7.61
N SER A 63 -8.92 4.29 6.61
CA SER A 63 -8.20 4.82 5.45
C SER A 63 -9.10 5.69 4.58
N SER A 64 -10.37 5.32 4.43
CA SER A 64 -11.37 6.10 3.68
C SER A 64 -11.66 7.42 4.38
N ILE A 65 -11.80 7.41 5.71
CA ILE A 65 -11.96 8.62 6.52
C ILE A 65 -10.72 9.52 6.36
N ALA A 66 -9.51 8.95 6.43
CA ALA A 66 -8.27 9.69 6.23
C ALA A 66 -8.21 10.35 4.84
N LEU A 67 -8.59 9.64 3.76
CA LEU A 67 -8.65 10.22 2.42
C LEU A 67 -9.65 11.38 2.30
N ILE A 68 -10.82 11.26 2.93
CA ILE A 68 -11.80 12.34 2.96
C ILE A 68 -11.22 13.55 3.69
N MET A 69 -10.53 13.34 4.81
CA MET A 69 -9.87 14.41 5.57
C MET A 69 -8.77 15.09 4.75
N ILE A 70 -7.91 14.32 4.07
CA ILE A 70 -6.86 14.86 3.19
C ILE A 70 -7.48 15.78 2.14
N ALA A 71 -8.51 15.31 1.42
CA ALA A 71 -9.17 16.05 0.37
C ALA A 71 -9.90 17.30 0.90
N ALA A 72 -10.71 17.16 1.95
CA ALA A 72 -11.50 18.25 2.50
C ALA A 72 -10.61 19.37 3.06
N PHE A 73 -9.64 19.02 3.92
CA PHE A 73 -8.76 19.99 4.55
C PHE A 73 -7.72 20.54 3.57
N GLY A 74 -7.28 19.75 2.60
CA GLY A 74 -6.39 20.22 1.53
C GLY A 74 -7.06 21.27 0.63
N LEU A 75 -8.33 21.06 0.28
CA LEU A 75 -9.13 22.04 -0.46
C LEU A 75 -9.42 23.28 0.39
N MET A 76 -9.83 23.12 1.65
CA MET A 76 -10.04 24.25 2.56
C MET A 76 -8.77 25.09 2.75
N GLY A 77 -7.61 24.45 2.94
CA GLY A 77 -6.32 25.14 3.00
C GLY A 77 -6.06 25.95 1.74
N SER A 78 -6.33 25.36 0.56
CA SER A 78 -6.13 26.02 -0.74
C SER A 78 -7.09 27.18 -0.99
N PHE A 79 -8.32 27.13 -0.48
CA PHE A 79 -9.27 28.26 -0.57
C PHE A 79 -8.89 29.44 0.33
N HIS A 80 -8.33 29.16 1.52
CA HIS A 80 -7.92 30.18 2.48
C HIS A 80 -6.54 30.76 2.14
N TRP A 81 -5.72 29.98 1.44
CA TRP A 81 -4.41 30.39 0.94
C TRP A 81 -4.57 31.21 -0.36
N LYS A 82 -4.71 32.52 -0.23
CA LYS A 82 -4.88 33.45 -1.37
C LYS A 82 -3.61 34.21 -1.77
N ASP A 83 -2.51 33.99 -1.07
CA ASP A 83 -1.28 34.74 -1.28
C ASP A 83 -0.44 34.12 -2.39
N ASN A 84 0.06 34.95 -3.31
CA ASN A 84 1.02 34.59 -4.38
C ASN A 84 2.44 34.28 -3.84
N LYS A 85 2.54 33.87 -2.57
CA LYS A 85 3.80 33.48 -1.93
C LYS A 85 4.23 32.09 -2.42
N TYR A 86 5.53 31.84 -2.36
CA TYR A 86 6.11 30.52 -2.63
C TYR A 86 5.45 29.45 -1.74
N VAL A 87 5.09 28.29 -2.31
CA VAL A 87 4.33 27.24 -1.60
C VAL A 87 5.09 26.69 -0.38
N GLY A 88 6.42 26.76 -0.38
CA GLY A 88 7.25 26.34 0.75
C GLY A 88 7.42 27.40 1.84
N SER A 89 6.93 28.63 1.67
CA SER A 89 6.99 29.70 2.68
C SER A 89 5.70 29.77 3.52
N LYS A 90 5.09 28.63 3.80
CA LYS A 90 3.90 28.53 4.64
C LYS A 90 4.29 28.71 6.10
N GLU A 91 3.82 29.79 6.72
CA GLU A 91 4.08 30.11 8.12
C GLU A 91 2.86 29.78 8.99
N PRO A 92 3.04 29.42 10.27
CA PRO A 92 1.93 29.12 11.18
C PRO A 92 0.86 30.21 11.28
N GLU A 93 1.25 31.46 11.08
CA GLU A 93 0.41 32.65 11.13
C GLU A 93 -0.43 32.83 9.86
N ASP A 94 -0.08 32.16 8.76
CA ASP A 94 -0.78 32.31 7.49
C ASP A 94 -2.18 31.67 7.53
N LYS A 95 -3.13 32.33 6.86
CA LYS A 95 -4.50 31.83 6.75
C LYS A 95 -4.53 30.51 5.98
N GLY A 96 -5.11 29.49 6.60
CA GLY A 96 -5.22 28.15 6.03
C GLY A 96 -4.06 27.22 6.34
N PHE A 97 -3.02 27.68 7.05
CA PHE A 97 -1.92 26.82 7.50
C PHE A 97 -2.43 25.63 8.32
N ALA A 98 -3.29 25.88 9.31
CA ALA A 98 -3.87 24.83 10.14
C ALA A 98 -4.61 23.75 9.33
N PHE A 99 -5.31 24.13 8.26
CA PHE A 99 -5.98 23.16 7.38
C PHE A 99 -4.95 22.28 6.64
N TYR A 100 -3.84 22.85 6.19
CA TYR A 100 -2.75 22.05 5.61
C TYR A 100 -2.10 21.11 6.62
N VAL A 101 -1.93 21.53 7.88
CA VAL A 101 -1.41 20.65 8.95
C VAL A 101 -2.34 19.46 9.18
N VAL A 102 -3.66 19.69 9.25
CA VAL A 102 -4.64 18.62 9.41
C VAL A 102 -4.64 17.68 8.20
N SER A 103 -4.60 18.22 6.98
CA SER A 103 -4.51 17.44 5.75
C SER A 103 -3.25 16.57 5.71
N ALA A 104 -2.08 17.15 6.00
CA ALA A 104 -0.82 16.42 6.06
C ALA A 104 -0.80 15.36 7.17
N SER A 105 -1.38 15.66 8.34
CA SER A 105 -1.50 14.68 9.42
C SER A 105 -2.37 13.48 9.01
N ALA A 106 -3.48 13.74 8.32
CA ALA A 106 -4.35 12.71 7.77
C ALA A 106 -3.63 11.87 6.69
N GLU A 107 -2.76 12.48 5.88
CA GLU A 107 -1.92 11.79 4.91
C GLU A 107 -0.96 10.80 5.58
N TRP A 108 -0.26 11.21 6.63
CA TRP A 108 0.61 10.30 7.40
C TRP A 108 -0.17 9.16 8.08
N ILE A 109 -1.37 9.45 8.61
CA ILE A 109 -2.24 8.42 9.17
C ILE A 109 -2.63 7.41 8.08
N PHE A 110 -3.00 7.87 6.88
CA PHE A 110 -3.32 7.00 5.75
C PHE A 110 -2.14 6.11 5.36
N VAL A 111 -0.93 6.67 5.29
CA VAL A 111 0.30 5.89 5.02
C VAL A 111 0.55 4.83 6.08
N LEU A 112 0.39 5.16 7.37
CA LEU A 112 0.54 4.19 8.46
C LEU A 112 -0.51 3.06 8.37
N LEU A 113 -1.75 3.39 7.99
CA LEU A 113 -2.81 2.40 7.79
C LEU A 113 -2.48 1.44 6.64
N ILE A 114 -1.88 1.92 5.55
CA ILE A 114 -1.38 1.05 4.45
C ILE A 114 -0.29 0.10 4.97
N LEU A 115 0.65 0.59 5.78
CA LEU A 115 1.70 -0.26 6.36
C LEU A 115 1.11 -1.31 7.32
N LEU A 116 0.15 -0.92 8.16
CA LEU A 116 -0.59 -1.85 9.02
C LEU A 116 -1.36 -2.88 8.21
N PHE A 117 -1.96 -2.48 7.08
CA PHE A 117 -2.60 -3.40 6.15
C PHE A 117 -1.59 -4.44 5.65
N PHE A 118 -0.37 -4.02 5.27
CA PHE A 118 0.65 -4.96 4.83
C PHE A 118 1.09 -5.95 5.91
N ILE A 119 1.16 -5.51 7.17
CA ILE A 119 1.48 -6.38 8.30
C ILE A 119 0.46 -7.51 8.46
N THR A 120 -0.81 -7.29 8.09
CA THR A 120 -1.83 -8.35 8.16
C THR A 120 -1.51 -9.57 7.29
N PHE A 121 -0.74 -9.41 6.21
CA PHE A 121 -0.34 -10.53 5.35
C PHE A 121 0.73 -11.44 5.99
N ILE A 122 1.47 -10.97 6.99
CA ILE A 122 2.53 -11.78 7.63
C ILE A 122 1.95 -13.09 8.17
N ASN A 123 0.74 -13.04 8.76
CA ASN A 123 0.09 -14.22 9.30
C ASN A 123 -0.46 -15.15 8.22
N GLU A 124 -0.86 -14.61 7.07
CA GLU A 124 -1.32 -15.41 5.93
C GLU A 124 -0.14 -16.14 5.28
N PHE A 125 0.99 -15.45 5.04
CA PHE A 125 2.20 -16.07 4.48
C PHE A 125 2.80 -17.15 5.37
N LYS A 126 2.71 -17.01 6.70
CA LYS A 126 3.14 -18.06 7.63
C LYS A 126 2.33 -19.36 7.51
N LYS A 127 1.10 -19.29 7.01
CA LYS A 127 0.20 -20.45 6.86
C LYS A 127 0.22 -21.06 5.46
N SER A 128 0.79 -20.36 4.48
CA SER A 128 0.84 -20.82 3.08
C SER A 128 2.08 -21.68 2.83
N THR A 129 1.90 -23.00 2.66
CA THR A 129 2.93 -23.92 2.20
C THR A 129 2.80 -24.12 0.68
N PHE A 130 3.84 -23.80 -0.09
CA PHE A 130 3.87 -24.08 -1.53
C PHE A 130 4.38 -25.49 -1.77
N HIS A 131 3.54 -26.37 -2.33
CA HIS A 131 3.95 -27.68 -2.81
C HIS A 131 4.34 -27.58 -4.28
N PHE A 132 5.64 -27.68 -4.56
CA PHE A 132 6.15 -27.78 -5.93
C PHE A 132 6.19 -29.25 -6.33
N TYR A 133 5.40 -29.62 -7.34
CA TYR A 133 5.49 -30.93 -7.97
C TYR A 133 6.52 -30.85 -9.09
N LEU A 134 7.66 -31.49 -8.90
CA LEU A 134 8.70 -31.59 -9.92
C LEU A 134 8.47 -32.90 -10.69
N GLU A 135 7.82 -32.82 -11.84
CA GLU A 135 7.80 -33.93 -12.79
C GLU A 135 9.17 -34.03 -13.44
N ILE A 136 10.01 -34.96 -12.95
CA ILE A 136 11.28 -35.29 -13.60
C ILE A 136 10.97 -36.25 -14.74
N PRO A 137 11.16 -35.88 -16.02
CA PRO A 137 10.97 -36.79 -17.13
C PRO A 137 12.06 -37.86 -17.07
N SER A 138 11.71 -39.05 -16.59
CA SER A 138 12.60 -40.21 -16.61
C SER A 138 12.77 -40.71 -18.05
N LYS A 139 13.76 -40.19 -18.76
CA LYS A 139 14.28 -40.81 -20.01
C LYS A 139 15.48 -41.74 -19.80
N SER A 140 15.80 -42.14 -18.56
CA SER A 140 17.04 -42.87 -18.27
C SER A 140 16.92 -43.94 -17.15
N LEU A 141 15.84 -44.72 -17.14
CA LEU A 141 15.73 -45.93 -16.30
C LEU A 141 15.89 -47.20 -17.16
N THR A 142 17.07 -47.38 -17.77
CA THR A 142 17.47 -48.67 -18.40
C THR A 142 18.75 -49.27 -17.79
N ARG A 143 19.31 -48.70 -16.72
CA ARG A 143 20.37 -49.37 -15.95
C ARG A 143 19.88 -49.70 -14.54
N VAL A 144 19.56 -50.97 -14.35
CA VAL A 144 19.51 -51.58 -13.03
C VAL A 144 20.92 -51.49 -12.43
N PRO A 145 21.14 -50.87 -11.25
CA PRO A 145 22.46 -50.84 -10.64
C PRO A 145 22.87 -52.26 -10.23
N ARG A 146 23.94 -52.78 -10.84
CA ARG A 146 24.56 -54.05 -10.43
C ARG A 146 25.50 -53.77 -9.26
N ILE A 147 25.10 -54.19 -8.07
CA ILE A 147 25.98 -54.19 -6.89
C ILE A 147 26.82 -55.46 -6.94
N THR A 148 28.14 -55.31 -7.00
CA THR A 148 29.10 -56.42 -6.87
C THR A 148 29.75 -56.33 -5.50
N ILE A 149 29.42 -57.27 -4.62
CA ILE A 149 30.07 -57.41 -3.32
C ILE A 149 31.33 -58.25 -3.52
N THR A 150 32.50 -57.65 -3.30
CA THR A 150 33.76 -58.38 -3.21
C THR A 150 34.08 -58.62 -1.74
N SER A 151 34.13 -59.88 -1.32
CA SER A 151 34.68 -60.26 -0.02
C SER A 151 36.21 -60.23 -0.10
N ALA A 152 36.84 -59.51 0.81
CA ALA A 152 38.27 -59.64 1.11
C ALA A 152 38.47 -60.59 2.29
#